data_AF-A0A7S2KSW7-F1
#
_entry.id   AF-A0A7S2KSW7-F1
#
_cell.length_a   1.000
_cell.length_b   1.000
_cell.length_c   1.000
_cell.angle_alpha   90.00
_cell.angle_beta   90.00
_cell.angle_gamma   90.00
#
_symmetry.space_group_name_H-M   'P 1'
#
loop_
_entity.id
_entity.type
_entity.pdbx_description
1 polymer ?
#
loop_
_entity_poly.entity_id
_entity_poly.type
_entity_poly.pdbx_seq_one_letter_code
_entity_poly.pdbx_strand_id
1 'polypeptide(L)'
;DLLQFRRLAQRYVADGRLVATELDQFSASDDTIGPCIHTVNSQLILPITSRAGKASWALMLHPEGLLCDLFITHAWAEGVYEFVDKVIHSWPSCANHAYCCMLSNPQGLDVGGLIGTPRESPFARALFAAPCMLVVPNHTCSIYTTVWCAYEAFLACSESKVILTASAPPPHLVRTLIRISCFIAVAASIALFVFTTSRPTYLKMVQPGMERDSFVLLGFVVPLLAGSMLRPSKLTRAILYANAVSSSFAFGWFASRAIHEWGTVHGLEAGGTENGTTRLHAVLIALIFCVGTVLAEVDCLYLIQCRRESRDLRRGYTGSLRDAASTDPEDKARIMEELQASGLEGDVDTAIEVLLVTGTSTPLWRAASLRVGMIEQASQVRLTQAALTWASWASIGIVYVVGRLEFWAAGRGNSACRHWEAKGANRVAEASALGVLEAFEVCKSPLADPDTYINAFGALEALAWLPLFFSIAQDQRSFALRVLARVMGLGMV
;
A
#
# COMPACT_ATOMS: atom_id res chain seq x y z
N ASP A 1 -26.06 -3.06 2.00
CA ASP A 1 -24.90 -3.83 2.50
C ASP A 1 -24.52 -4.91 1.48
N LEU A 2 -23.39 -4.76 0.77
CA LEU A 2 -22.93 -5.71 -0.25
C LEU A 2 -22.47 -7.06 0.33
N LEU A 3 -21.97 -7.09 1.58
CA LEU A 3 -21.59 -8.35 2.25
C LEU A 3 -22.82 -9.20 2.57
N GLN A 4 -23.93 -8.56 2.95
CA GLN A 4 -25.21 -9.26 3.07
C GLN A 4 -25.72 -9.78 1.73
N PHE A 5 -25.58 -8.99 0.66
CA PHE A 5 -25.96 -9.40 -0.69
C PHE A 5 -25.15 -10.62 -1.16
N ARG A 6 -23.81 -10.60 -0.97
CA ARG A 6 -22.94 -11.75 -1.26
C ARG A 6 -23.35 -13.01 -0.49
N ARG A 7 -23.58 -12.90 0.83
CA ARG A 7 -24.04 -14.03 1.66
C ARG A 7 -25.42 -14.55 1.25
N LEU A 8 -26.29 -13.68 0.72
CA LEU A 8 -27.57 -14.10 0.19
C LEU A 8 -27.42 -14.88 -1.11
N ALA A 9 -26.59 -14.40 -2.04
CA ALA A 9 -26.28 -15.11 -3.28
C ALA A 9 -25.65 -16.49 -3.00
N GLN A 10 -24.68 -16.57 -2.07
CA GLN A 10 -24.06 -17.83 -1.64
C GLN A 10 -25.08 -18.83 -1.09
N ARG A 11 -26.01 -18.38 -0.25
CA ARG A 11 -27.09 -19.24 0.26
C ARG A 11 -28.00 -19.72 -0.87
N TYR A 12 -28.37 -18.85 -1.80
CA TYR A 12 -29.20 -19.24 -2.94
C TYR A 12 -28.51 -20.27 -3.84
N VAL A 13 -27.18 -20.20 -4.02
CA VAL A 13 -26.41 -21.24 -4.73
C VAL A 13 -26.41 -22.55 -3.92
N ALA A 14 -26.13 -22.50 -2.62
CA ALA A 14 -26.11 -23.67 -1.76
C ALA A 14 -27.49 -24.39 -1.69
N ASP A 15 -28.57 -23.62 -1.73
CA ASP A 15 -29.95 -24.11 -1.72
C ASP A 15 -30.43 -24.59 -3.10
N GLY A 16 -29.61 -24.48 -4.16
CA GLY A 16 -29.99 -24.82 -5.53
C GLY A 16 -31.03 -23.88 -6.16
N ARG A 17 -31.17 -22.66 -5.62
CA ARG A 17 -32.09 -21.62 -6.10
C ARG A 17 -31.47 -20.68 -7.13
N LEU A 18 -30.14 -20.51 -7.07
CA LEU A 18 -29.34 -19.96 -8.15
C LEU A 18 -28.69 -21.13 -8.88
N VAL A 19 -29.08 -21.37 -10.12
CA VAL A 19 -28.60 -22.46 -10.96
C VAL A 19 -27.88 -21.93 -12.20
N ALA A 20 -26.88 -22.68 -12.65
CA ALA A 20 -26.16 -22.39 -13.87
C ALA A 20 -27.11 -22.28 -15.07
N THR A 21 -26.80 -21.39 -16.00
CA THR A 21 -27.55 -21.18 -17.24
C THR A 21 -26.65 -21.43 -18.45
N GLU A 22 -27.20 -21.41 -19.66
CA GLU A 22 -26.41 -21.51 -20.89
C GLU A 22 -25.39 -20.36 -21.02
N LEU A 23 -25.75 -19.17 -20.54
CA LEU A 23 -24.90 -17.98 -20.55
C LEU A 23 -23.90 -17.93 -19.39
N ASP A 24 -24.09 -18.77 -18.36
CA ASP A 24 -23.34 -18.71 -17.11
C ASP A 24 -23.20 -20.10 -16.48
N GLN A 25 -22.14 -20.79 -16.86
CA GLN A 25 -21.80 -22.13 -16.39
C GLN A 25 -20.97 -22.12 -15.10
N PHE A 26 -21.39 -21.33 -14.10
CA PHE A 26 -20.68 -21.26 -12.82
C PHE A 26 -20.77 -22.59 -12.05
N SER A 27 -19.75 -22.89 -11.24
CA SER A 27 -19.76 -24.05 -10.35
C SER A 27 -20.38 -23.68 -8.99
N ALA A 28 -21.28 -24.52 -8.47
CA ALA A 28 -21.81 -24.36 -7.12
C ALA A 28 -20.73 -24.47 -6.02
N SER A 29 -19.58 -25.09 -6.33
CA SER A 29 -18.44 -25.20 -5.42
C SER A 29 -17.46 -24.03 -5.50
N ASP A 30 -17.66 -23.09 -6.42
CA ASP A 30 -16.81 -21.92 -6.56
C ASP A 30 -17.20 -20.85 -5.53
N ASP A 31 -16.24 -20.49 -4.68
CA ASP A 31 -16.38 -19.47 -3.64
C ASP A 31 -15.72 -18.13 -4.02
N THR A 32 -15.09 -18.07 -5.20
CA THR A 32 -14.27 -16.94 -5.65
C THR A 32 -14.96 -16.06 -6.68
N ILE A 33 -15.55 -16.62 -7.73
CA ILE A 33 -16.16 -15.87 -8.83
C ILE A 33 -17.67 -15.83 -8.65
N GLY A 34 -18.29 -17.00 -8.53
CA GLY A 34 -19.74 -17.15 -8.38
C GLY A 34 -20.53 -16.93 -9.67
N PRO A 35 -21.88 -16.96 -9.59
CA PRO A 35 -22.74 -16.69 -10.74
C PRO A 35 -22.52 -15.29 -11.30
N CYS A 36 -22.67 -15.13 -12.61
CA CYS A 36 -22.59 -13.83 -13.25
C CYS A 36 -23.80 -12.94 -12.92
N ILE A 37 -23.66 -11.64 -13.08
CA ILE A 37 -24.72 -10.68 -12.71
C ILE A 37 -26.01 -10.88 -13.53
N HIS A 38 -25.95 -11.37 -14.77
CA HIS A 38 -27.16 -11.75 -15.52
C HIS A 38 -27.98 -12.84 -14.79
N THR A 39 -27.31 -13.89 -14.30
CA THR A 39 -27.95 -14.98 -13.55
C THR A 39 -28.48 -14.49 -12.21
N VAL A 40 -27.69 -13.71 -11.47
CA VAL A 40 -28.11 -13.13 -10.20
C VAL A 40 -29.31 -12.19 -10.39
N ASN A 41 -29.32 -11.39 -11.45
CA ASN A 41 -30.42 -10.48 -11.71
C ASN A 41 -31.72 -11.26 -11.98
N SER A 42 -31.67 -12.23 -12.89
CA SER A 42 -32.84 -13.01 -13.32
C SER A 42 -33.41 -13.92 -12.23
N GLN A 43 -32.57 -14.56 -11.43
CA GLN A 43 -33.00 -15.59 -10.48
C GLN A 43 -33.08 -15.10 -9.02
N LEU A 44 -32.40 -14.00 -8.67
CA LEU A 44 -32.40 -13.45 -7.31
C LEU A 44 -32.98 -12.04 -7.21
N ILE A 45 -32.44 -11.06 -7.94
CA ILE A 45 -32.84 -9.63 -7.79
C ILE A 45 -34.28 -9.44 -8.27
N LEU A 46 -34.58 -9.77 -9.53
CA LEU A 46 -35.88 -9.57 -10.15
C LEU A 46 -37.04 -10.24 -9.39
N PRO A 47 -36.96 -11.51 -8.96
CA PRO A 47 -38.06 -12.15 -8.24
C PRO A 47 -38.33 -11.54 -6.86
N ILE A 48 -37.30 -10.98 -6.20
CA ILE A 48 -37.46 -10.31 -4.92
C ILE A 48 -38.07 -8.92 -5.13
N THR A 49 -37.49 -8.11 -6.01
CA THR A 49 -37.95 -6.73 -6.24
C THR A 49 -39.33 -6.66 -6.86
N SER A 50 -39.71 -7.63 -7.71
CA SER A 50 -41.07 -7.72 -8.28
C SER A 50 -42.13 -7.89 -7.19
N ARG A 51 -41.84 -8.69 -6.14
CA ARG A 51 -42.75 -8.86 -4.99
C ARG A 51 -42.81 -7.62 -4.10
N ALA A 52 -41.80 -6.76 -4.17
CA ALA A 52 -41.73 -5.48 -3.47
C ALA A 52 -42.23 -4.29 -4.32
N GLY A 53 -43.07 -4.53 -5.34
CA GLY A 53 -43.66 -3.45 -6.16
C GLY A 53 -42.75 -2.94 -7.27
N LYS A 54 -41.79 -3.74 -7.74
CA LYS A 54 -40.84 -3.42 -8.83
C LYS A 54 -39.89 -2.24 -8.53
N ALA A 55 -39.69 -1.90 -7.26
CA ALA A 55 -38.64 -0.97 -6.84
C ALA A 55 -37.24 -1.54 -7.17
N SER A 56 -36.22 -0.70 -7.26
CA SER A 56 -34.84 -1.21 -7.32
C SER A 56 -34.46 -1.88 -6.00
N TRP A 57 -33.43 -2.73 -6.01
CA TRP A 57 -32.96 -3.39 -4.79
C TRP A 57 -32.53 -2.36 -3.73
N ALA A 58 -31.82 -1.31 -4.15
CA ALA A 58 -31.38 -0.24 -3.27
C ALA A 58 -32.57 0.52 -2.66
N LEU A 59 -33.56 0.91 -3.46
CA LEU A 59 -34.73 1.66 -2.98
C LEU A 59 -35.63 0.79 -2.08
N MET A 60 -35.74 -0.51 -2.37
CA MET A 60 -36.45 -1.47 -1.52
C MET A 60 -35.84 -1.54 -0.11
N LEU A 61 -34.51 -1.46 0.01
CA LEU A 61 -33.81 -1.46 1.30
C LEU A 61 -33.75 -0.08 1.96
N HIS A 62 -33.79 0.99 1.15
CA HIS A 62 -33.64 2.38 1.59
C HIS A 62 -34.72 3.25 0.95
N PRO A 63 -35.97 3.24 1.48
CA PRO A 63 -37.10 3.93 0.86
C PRO A 63 -36.91 5.44 0.70
N GLU A 64 -36.15 6.07 1.60
CA GLU A 64 -35.82 7.50 1.56
C GLU A 64 -34.70 7.85 0.56
N GLY A 65 -34.10 6.85 -0.07
CA GLY A 65 -32.90 7.01 -0.90
C GLY A 65 -31.63 7.25 -0.07
N LEU A 66 -30.50 7.30 -0.77
CA LEU A 66 -29.17 7.55 -0.21
C LEU A 66 -28.41 8.51 -1.13
N LEU A 67 -27.53 9.32 -0.55
CA LEU A 67 -26.61 10.17 -1.32
C LEU A 67 -25.57 9.31 -2.03
N CYS A 68 -25.30 9.60 -3.30
CA CYS A 68 -24.33 8.87 -4.11
C CYS A 68 -22.92 9.42 -3.90
N ASP A 69 -22.09 8.73 -3.10
CA ASP A 69 -20.69 9.12 -2.87
C ASP A 69 -19.71 8.42 -3.82
N LEU A 70 -20.16 7.33 -4.45
CA LEU A 70 -19.35 6.46 -5.29
C LEU A 70 -20.17 5.95 -6.47
N PHE A 71 -19.67 6.12 -7.69
CA PHE A 71 -20.24 5.46 -8.86
C PHE A 71 -19.46 4.18 -9.18
N ILE A 72 -20.12 3.03 -9.30
CA ILE A 72 -19.47 1.76 -9.64
C ILE A 72 -19.81 1.39 -11.08
N THR A 73 -18.79 1.30 -11.93
CA THR A 73 -18.89 0.80 -13.32
C THR A 73 -18.34 -0.63 -13.40
N HIS A 74 -19.09 -1.51 -14.05
CA HIS A 74 -18.85 -2.96 -14.01
C HIS A 74 -19.53 -3.69 -15.17
N ALA A 75 -19.06 -4.88 -15.53
CA ALA A 75 -19.68 -5.68 -16.60
C ALA A 75 -20.68 -6.68 -16.01
N TRP A 76 -21.80 -6.92 -16.69
CA TRP A 76 -22.80 -7.89 -16.23
C TRP A 76 -22.37 -9.36 -16.38
N ALA A 77 -21.34 -9.62 -17.19
CA ALA A 77 -20.74 -10.94 -17.33
C ALA A 77 -19.85 -11.32 -16.14
N GLU A 78 -19.58 -10.41 -15.21
CA GLU A 78 -18.71 -10.68 -14.06
C GLU A 78 -19.41 -11.54 -12.99
N GLY A 79 -18.62 -12.33 -12.26
CA GLY A 79 -19.09 -13.10 -11.12
C GLY A 79 -19.40 -12.22 -9.91
N VAL A 80 -20.55 -12.44 -9.27
CA VAL A 80 -21.03 -11.61 -8.16
C VAL A 80 -20.16 -11.69 -6.90
N TYR A 81 -19.46 -12.81 -6.66
CA TYR A 81 -18.56 -12.92 -5.50
C TYR A 81 -17.29 -12.10 -5.74
N GLU A 82 -16.69 -12.25 -6.92
CA GLU A 82 -15.54 -11.47 -7.36
C GLU A 82 -15.84 -9.98 -7.32
N PHE A 83 -17.00 -9.56 -7.86
CA PHE A 83 -17.45 -8.17 -7.83
C PHE A 83 -17.50 -7.62 -6.40
N VAL A 84 -18.24 -8.29 -5.49
CA VAL A 84 -18.40 -7.80 -4.12
C VAL A 84 -17.06 -7.73 -3.40
N ASP A 85 -16.21 -8.75 -3.53
CA ASP A 85 -14.91 -8.79 -2.85
C ASP A 85 -13.98 -7.66 -3.33
N LYS A 86 -13.98 -7.36 -4.63
CA LYS A 86 -13.22 -6.23 -5.21
C LYS A 86 -13.75 -4.88 -4.72
N VAL A 87 -15.06 -4.70 -4.74
CA VAL A 87 -15.70 -3.44 -4.32
C VAL A 87 -15.45 -3.18 -2.84
N ILE A 88 -15.66 -4.17 -1.97
CA ILE A 88 -15.44 -4.01 -0.53
C ILE A 88 -13.96 -3.77 -0.23
N HIS A 89 -13.04 -4.48 -0.88
CA HIS A 89 -11.61 -4.27 -0.67
C HIS A 89 -11.12 -2.90 -1.11
N SER A 90 -11.74 -2.35 -2.16
CA SER A 90 -11.34 -1.07 -2.77
C SER A 90 -12.27 0.08 -2.41
N TRP A 91 -13.11 -0.08 -1.39
CA TRP A 91 -14.08 0.92 -1.00
C TRP A 91 -13.38 2.21 -0.55
N PRO A 92 -13.60 3.36 -1.24
CA PRO A 92 -12.97 4.61 -0.85
C PRO A 92 -13.44 5.03 0.54
N SER A 93 -12.49 5.31 1.43
CA SER A 93 -12.76 5.75 2.81
C SER A 93 -13.64 6.99 2.96
N CYS A 94 -13.79 7.82 1.93
CA CYS A 94 -14.66 9.00 1.93
C CYS A 94 -16.08 8.72 1.42
N ALA A 95 -16.37 7.50 0.97
CA ALA A 95 -17.68 7.12 0.46
C ALA A 95 -18.46 6.32 1.52
N ASN A 96 -19.73 6.64 1.72
CA ASN A 96 -20.63 5.87 2.59
C ASN A 96 -21.59 5.02 1.76
N HIS A 97 -22.02 5.52 0.60
CA HIS A 97 -22.93 4.81 -0.29
C HIS A 97 -22.45 4.85 -1.73
N ALA A 98 -22.88 3.87 -2.51
CA ALA A 98 -22.52 3.74 -3.91
C ALA A 98 -23.74 3.49 -4.78
N TYR A 99 -23.69 4.04 -5.99
CA TYR A 99 -24.55 3.63 -7.09
C TYR A 99 -23.90 2.46 -7.84
N CYS A 100 -24.65 1.37 -7.99
CA CYS A 100 -24.28 0.21 -8.80
C CYS A 100 -25.51 -0.22 -9.60
N CYS A 101 -25.39 -0.29 -10.92
CA CYS A 101 -26.56 -0.34 -11.79
C CYS A 101 -27.44 -1.57 -11.57
N MET A 102 -26.86 -2.76 -11.32
CA MET A 102 -27.62 -3.98 -11.05
C MET A 102 -28.50 -3.89 -9.78
N LEU A 103 -28.14 -3.04 -8.82
CA LEU A 103 -28.88 -2.88 -7.56
C LEU A 103 -29.72 -1.61 -7.51
N SER A 104 -29.30 -0.56 -8.21
CA SER A 104 -29.86 0.80 -8.07
C SER A 104 -30.99 1.07 -9.06
N ASN A 105 -30.98 0.39 -10.21
CA ASN A 105 -32.04 0.52 -11.21
C ASN A 105 -33.21 -0.45 -10.95
N PRO A 106 -34.44 -0.05 -11.30
CA PRO A 106 -35.59 -0.94 -11.26
C PRO A 106 -35.48 -1.96 -12.39
N GLN A 107 -34.94 -3.14 -12.07
CA GLN A 107 -34.64 -4.19 -13.06
C GLN A 107 -35.90 -4.73 -13.76
N GLY A 108 -37.06 -4.64 -13.11
CA GLY A 108 -38.33 -5.15 -13.63
C GLY A 108 -39.16 -4.13 -14.42
N LEU A 109 -38.60 -2.96 -14.72
CA LEU A 109 -39.21 -1.94 -15.56
C LEU A 109 -38.47 -1.84 -16.89
N ASP A 110 -39.14 -1.30 -17.91
CA ASP A 110 -38.50 -0.98 -19.18
C ASP A 110 -37.53 0.20 -18.98
N VAL A 111 -36.25 -0.11 -18.82
CA VAL A 111 -35.18 0.87 -18.66
C VAL A 111 -34.92 1.60 -19.99
N GLY A 112 -35.35 1.05 -21.14
CA GLY A 112 -35.23 1.65 -22.47
C GLY A 112 -35.80 3.06 -22.54
N GLY A 113 -36.95 3.29 -21.90
CA GLY A 113 -37.55 4.62 -21.80
C GLY A 113 -36.75 5.62 -20.95
N LEU A 114 -35.93 5.13 -20.01
CA LEU A 114 -35.10 5.97 -19.13
C LEU A 114 -33.75 6.35 -19.74
N ILE A 115 -33.36 5.71 -20.86
CA ILE A 115 -32.06 5.89 -21.53
C ILE A 115 -32.16 6.60 -22.88
N GLY A 116 -33.33 7.15 -23.22
CA GLY A 116 -33.57 7.82 -24.50
C GLY A 116 -32.57 8.94 -24.82
N THR A 117 -32.05 9.62 -23.79
CA THR A 117 -30.89 10.50 -23.89
C THR A 117 -29.81 10.00 -22.94
N PRO A 118 -28.68 9.45 -23.43
CA PRO A 118 -27.66 8.83 -22.58
C PRO A 118 -27.21 9.72 -21.43
N ARG A 119 -27.03 11.03 -21.67
CA ARG A 119 -26.64 12.02 -20.66
C ARG A 119 -27.68 12.30 -19.57
N GLU A 120 -28.96 12.09 -19.86
CA GLU A 120 -30.06 12.28 -18.90
C GLU A 120 -30.43 10.99 -18.16
N SER A 121 -29.81 9.88 -18.55
CA SER A 121 -30.07 8.58 -17.97
C SER A 121 -29.79 8.54 -16.46
N PRO A 122 -30.43 7.61 -15.72
CA PRO A 122 -30.16 7.43 -14.29
C PRO A 122 -28.67 7.21 -13.98
N PHE A 123 -27.95 6.54 -14.89
CA PHE A 123 -26.51 6.29 -14.80
C PHE A 123 -25.72 7.60 -14.82
N ALA A 124 -25.96 8.44 -15.82
CA ALA A 124 -25.27 9.72 -15.97
C ALA A 124 -25.54 10.64 -14.77
N ARG A 125 -26.81 10.71 -14.31
CA ARG A 125 -27.17 11.51 -13.13
C ARG A 125 -26.47 11.03 -11.85
N ALA A 126 -26.39 9.73 -11.63
CA ALA A 126 -25.68 9.17 -10.48
C ALA A 126 -24.17 9.43 -10.57
N LEU A 127 -23.58 9.34 -11.76
CA LEU A 127 -22.16 9.63 -12.00
C LEU A 127 -21.84 11.11 -11.78
N PHE A 128 -22.70 12.01 -12.25
CA PHE A 128 -22.55 13.45 -12.03
C PHE A 128 -22.61 13.81 -10.54
N ALA A 129 -23.48 13.15 -9.77
CA ALA A 129 -23.56 13.33 -8.33
C ALA A 129 -22.33 12.78 -7.58
N ALA A 130 -21.76 11.66 -8.03
CA ALA A 130 -20.64 11.02 -7.35
C ALA A 130 -19.32 11.81 -7.50
N PRO A 131 -18.54 12.03 -6.43
CA PRO A 131 -17.21 12.64 -6.52
C PRO A 131 -16.17 11.73 -7.19
N CYS A 132 -16.35 10.41 -7.14
CA CYS A 132 -15.43 9.45 -7.72
C CYS A 132 -16.13 8.23 -8.33
N MET A 133 -15.42 7.57 -9.24
CA MET A 133 -15.85 6.36 -9.92
C MET A 133 -14.91 5.19 -9.60
N LEU A 134 -15.47 4.02 -9.29
CA LEU A 134 -14.76 2.77 -9.11
C LEU A 134 -15.05 1.83 -10.28
N VAL A 135 -14.02 1.52 -11.06
CA VAL A 135 -14.00 0.60 -12.19
C VAL A 135 -13.74 -0.81 -11.68
N VAL A 136 -14.66 -1.74 -11.86
CA VAL A 136 -14.50 -3.12 -11.37
C VAL A 136 -14.03 -4.04 -12.51
N PRO A 137 -12.73 -4.41 -12.56
CA PRO A 137 -12.27 -5.41 -13.50
C PRO A 137 -12.84 -6.78 -13.15
N ASN A 138 -12.96 -7.68 -14.12
CA ASN A 138 -13.36 -9.07 -13.89
C ASN A 138 -12.59 -10.01 -14.81
N HIS A 139 -12.50 -11.29 -14.44
CA HIS A 139 -11.73 -12.29 -15.18
C HIS A 139 -12.34 -12.67 -16.55
N THR A 140 -13.63 -12.37 -16.78
CA THR A 140 -14.40 -12.81 -17.95
C THR A 140 -14.15 -11.92 -19.16
N CYS A 141 -14.32 -10.60 -19.02
CA CYS A 141 -14.12 -9.62 -20.08
C CYS A 141 -13.67 -8.26 -19.53
N SER A 142 -13.08 -7.44 -20.40
CA SER A 142 -12.92 -6.03 -20.08
C SER A 142 -14.29 -5.35 -20.02
N ILE A 143 -14.51 -4.48 -19.04
CA ILE A 143 -15.74 -3.70 -18.98
C ILE A 143 -15.88 -2.76 -20.19
N TYR A 144 -14.74 -2.33 -20.78
CA TYR A 144 -14.70 -1.42 -21.92
C TYR A 144 -15.04 -2.07 -23.25
N THR A 145 -15.31 -3.38 -23.28
CA THR A 145 -15.95 -4.01 -24.45
C THR A 145 -17.45 -3.77 -24.49
N THR A 146 -18.04 -3.15 -23.45
CA THR A 146 -19.46 -2.80 -23.41
C THR A 146 -19.66 -1.29 -23.55
N VAL A 147 -20.59 -0.89 -24.42
CA VAL A 147 -20.77 0.52 -24.80
C VAL A 147 -21.16 1.41 -23.62
N TRP A 148 -21.95 0.90 -22.67
CA TRP A 148 -22.38 1.65 -21.50
C TRP A 148 -21.23 1.92 -20.53
N CYS A 149 -20.36 0.93 -20.24
CA CYS A 149 -19.18 1.17 -19.38
C CYS A 149 -18.16 2.11 -20.05
N ALA A 150 -18.01 2.01 -21.38
CA ALA A 150 -17.21 2.95 -22.18
C ALA A 150 -17.75 4.39 -22.06
N TYR A 151 -19.07 4.55 -22.17
CA TYR A 151 -19.73 5.84 -22.01
C TYR A 151 -19.64 6.40 -20.59
N GLU A 152 -19.74 5.56 -19.55
CA GLU A 152 -19.51 5.94 -18.16
C GLU A 152 -18.08 6.47 -17.96
N ALA A 153 -17.08 5.84 -18.57
CA ALA A 153 -15.71 6.37 -18.58
C ALA A 153 -15.60 7.73 -19.26
N PHE A 154 -16.33 7.92 -20.37
CA PHE A 154 -16.41 9.22 -21.03
C PHE A 154 -16.98 10.30 -20.12
N LEU A 155 -18.14 10.05 -19.52
CA LEU A 155 -18.78 11.00 -18.60
C LEU A 155 -17.88 11.33 -17.41
N ALA A 156 -17.22 10.32 -16.83
CA ALA A 156 -16.28 10.51 -15.73
C ALA A 156 -15.08 11.40 -16.14
N CYS A 157 -14.58 11.26 -17.37
CA CYS A 157 -13.50 12.08 -17.88
C CYS A 157 -13.95 13.52 -18.15
N SER A 158 -15.10 13.70 -18.81
CA SER A 158 -15.68 15.02 -19.10
C SER A 158 -15.94 15.83 -17.84
N GLU A 159 -16.39 15.17 -16.76
CA GLU A 159 -16.66 15.80 -15.47
C GLU A 159 -15.44 15.82 -14.54
N SER A 160 -14.24 15.52 -15.07
CA SER A 160 -12.99 15.53 -14.32
C SER A 160 -13.01 14.69 -13.04
N LYS A 161 -13.78 13.59 -13.03
CA LYS A 161 -13.88 12.69 -11.89
C LYS A 161 -12.56 11.97 -11.62
N VAL A 162 -12.39 11.54 -10.36
CA VAL A 162 -11.36 10.58 -9.96
C VAL A 162 -11.86 9.18 -10.30
N ILE A 163 -11.09 8.45 -11.11
CA ILE A 163 -11.39 7.08 -11.48
C ILE A 163 -10.39 6.14 -10.79
N LEU A 164 -10.90 5.11 -10.12
CA LEU A 164 -10.12 4.11 -9.38
C LEU A 164 -10.40 2.73 -9.95
N THR A 165 -9.38 1.88 -10.11
CA THR A 165 -9.60 0.47 -10.48
C THR A 165 -9.79 -0.41 -9.25
N ALA A 166 -10.93 -1.05 -9.04
CA ALA A 166 -11.11 -1.98 -7.94
C ALA A 166 -10.12 -3.15 -8.03
N SER A 167 -9.63 -3.57 -6.88
CA SER A 167 -8.72 -4.69 -6.72
C SER A 167 -9.23 -5.69 -5.70
N ALA A 168 -8.96 -6.97 -5.94
CA ALA A 168 -9.24 -8.03 -4.97
C ALA A 168 -8.08 -8.12 -3.95
N PRO A 169 -8.33 -8.57 -2.72
CA PRO A 169 -7.23 -8.87 -1.80
C PRO A 169 -6.32 -9.94 -2.45
N PRO A 170 -4.98 -9.77 -2.42
CA PRO A 170 -4.09 -10.74 -3.05
C PRO A 170 -4.34 -12.15 -2.50
N PRO A 171 -4.52 -13.15 -3.38
CA PRO A 171 -4.82 -14.51 -2.93
C PRO A 171 -3.66 -15.04 -2.08
N HIS A 172 -4.01 -15.71 -0.99
CA HIS A 172 -3.06 -16.29 -0.04
C HIS A 172 -2.15 -15.29 0.68
N LEU A 173 -2.45 -13.98 0.69
CA LEU A 173 -1.65 -12.96 1.36
C LEU A 173 -1.25 -13.37 2.79
N VAL A 174 -2.23 -13.68 3.63
CA VAL A 174 -2.01 -14.08 5.04
C VAL A 174 -1.13 -15.33 5.13
N ARG A 175 -1.36 -16.35 4.29
CA ARG A 175 -0.58 -17.59 4.29
C ARG A 175 0.87 -17.33 3.89
N THR A 176 1.10 -16.45 2.92
CA THR A 176 2.44 -16.05 2.48
C THR A 176 3.15 -15.25 3.57
N LEU A 177 2.45 -14.32 4.22
CA LEU A 177 2.95 -13.55 5.36
C LEU A 177 3.40 -14.44 6.50
N ILE A 178 2.58 -15.43 6.88
CA ILE A 178 2.92 -16.41 7.92
C ILE A 178 4.19 -17.18 7.51
N ARG A 179 4.25 -17.69 6.27
CA ARG A 179 5.42 -18.47 5.80
C ARG A 179 6.72 -17.66 5.85
N ILE A 180 6.72 -16.42 5.37
CA ILE A 180 7.91 -15.56 5.36
C ILE A 180 8.30 -15.17 6.79
N SER A 181 7.33 -14.85 7.63
CA SER A 181 7.58 -14.50 9.03
C SER A 181 8.18 -15.68 9.79
N CYS A 182 7.65 -16.89 9.61
CA CYS A 182 8.22 -18.11 10.18
C CYS A 182 9.63 -18.38 9.66
N PHE A 183 9.88 -18.18 8.36
CA PHE A 183 11.20 -18.37 7.77
C PHE A 183 12.24 -17.41 8.37
N ILE A 184 11.90 -16.11 8.48
CA ILE A 184 12.73 -15.09 9.13
C ILE A 184 13.00 -15.47 10.59
N ALA A 185 11.97 -15.86 11.34
CA ALA A 185 12.10 -16.23 12.75
C ALA A 185 13.03 -17.45 12.94
N VAL A 186 12.90 -18.47 12.11
CA VAL A 186 13.78 -19.65 12.14
C VAL A 186 15.23 -19.26 11.78
N ALA A 187 15.44 -18.47 10.73
CA ALA A 187 16.77 -18.02 10.33
C ALA A 187 17.44 -17.17 11.43
N ALA A 188 16.70 -16.26 12.05
CA ALA A 188 17.19 -15.43 13.15
C ALA A 188 17.54 -16.27 14.38
N SER A 189 16.73 -17.28 14.70
CA SER A 189 16.97 -18.20 15.82
C SER A 189 18.23 -19.05 15.59
N ILE A 190 18.42 -19.58 14.38
CA ILE A 190 19.62 -20.33 14.01
C ILE A 190 20.85 -19.43 14.12
N ALA A 191 20.80 -18.22 13.57
CA ALA A 191 21.91 -17.27 13.65
C ALA A 191 22.26 -16.93 15.10
N LEU A 192 21.26 -16.60 15.92
CA LEU A 192 21.44 -16.35 17.35
C LEU A 192 22.11 -17.54 18.04
N PHE A 193 21.66 -18.77 17.79
CA PHE A 193 22.26 -19.99 18.35
C PHE A 193 23.70 -20.21 17.87
N VAL A 194 23.97 -20.07 16.57
CA VAL A 194 25.32 -20.24 16.01
C VAL A 194 26.28 -19.22 16.62
N PHE A 195 25.88 -17.96 16.72
CA PHE A 195 26.78 -16.91 17.21
C PHE A 195 26.96 -16.94 18.72
N THR A 196 25.94 -17.34 19.49
CA THR A 196 26.09 -17.54 20.94
C THR A 196 27.03 -18.70 21.24
N THR A 197 26.94 -19.81 20.50
CA THR A 197 27.77 -21.02 20.74
C THR A 197 29.18 -20.93 20.15
N SER A 198 29.36 -20.28 19.00
CA SER A 198 30.66 -20.19 18.31
C SER A 198 31.55 -19.03 18.76
N ARG A 199 31.04 -18.11 19.59
CA ARG A 199 31.77 -16.92 20.07
C ARG A 199 33.18 -17.20 20.62
N PRO A 200 33.42 -18.21 21.48
CA PRO A 200 34.75 -18.44 22.06
C PRO A 200 35.80 -18.79 21.00
N THR A 201 35.36 -19.51 19.96
CA THR A 201 36.19 -19.89 18.81
C THR A 201 36.41 -18.69 17.89
N TYR A 202 35.36 -17.92 17.64
CA TYR A 202 35.40 -16.74 16.77
C TYR A 202 36.33 -15.65 17.32
N LEU A 203 36.26 -15.32 18.63
CA LEU A 203 37.12 -14.32 19.26
C LEU A 203 38.62 -14.67 19.19
N LYS A 204 38.96 -15.96 19.07
CA LYS A 204 40.36 -16.40 18.91
C LYS A 204 40.88 -16.27 17.48
N MET A 205 40.00 -16.32 16.48
CA MET A 205 40.38 -16.30 15.06
C MET A 205 40.47 -14.90 14.46
N VAL A 206 39.84 -13.91 15.10
CA VAL A 206 39.65 -12.59 14.51
C VAL A 206 40.67 -11.61 15.07
N GLN A 207 41.59 -11.18 14.20
CA GLN A 207 42.55 -10.12 14.57
C GLN A 207 41.82 -8.78 14.79
N PRO A 208 42.20 -8.03 15.85
CA PRO A 208 41.67 -6.69 16.10
C PRO A 208 42.15 -5.73 15.00
N GLY A 209 41.23 -5.04 14.33
CA GLY A 209 41.55 -3.97 13.37
C GLY A 209 40.85 -4.01 12.02
N MET A 210 40.01 -5.01 11.73
CA MET A 210 39.25 -5.04 10.48
C MET A 210 37.84 -4.45 10.72
N GLU A 211 37.51 -3.34 10.03
CA GLU A 211 36.19 -2.68 10.05
C GLU A 211 35.10 -3.60 9.43
N ARG A 212 34.70 -4.62 10.20
CA ARG A 212 33.81 -5.70 9.75
C ARG A 212 32.34 -5.31 9.73
N ASP A 213 31.94 -4.36 10.56
CA ASP A 213 30.54 -3.97 10.72
C ASP A 213 30.00 -3.27 9.46
N SER A 214 30.86 -2.58 8.70
CA SER A 214 30.51 -1.86 7.48
C SER A 214 30.17 -2.78 6.29
N PHE A 215 30.92 -3.89 6.12
CA PHE A 215 30.68 -4.86 5.03
C PHE A 215 29.40 -5.67 5.24
N VAL A 216 29.10 -5.95 6.50
CA VAL A 216 27.87 -6.60 6.94
C VAL A 216 26.70 -5.69 6.56
N LEU A 217 26.72 -4.41 6.95
CA LEU A 217 25.64 -3.45 6.63
C LEU A 217 25.40 -3.24 5.12
N LEU A 218 26.47 -3.06 4.32
CA LEU A 218 26.38 -2.78 2.88
C LEU A 218 25.74 -3.95 2.10
N GLY A 219 25.98 -5.18 2.54
CA GLY A 219 25.41 -6.40 1.97
C GLY A 219 23.89 -6.53 2.15
N PHE A 220 23.26 -5.73 3.03
CA PHE A 220 21.82 -5.82 3.34
C PHE A 220 20.99 -4.69 2.72
N VAL A 221 21.54 -3.47 2.68
CA VAL A 221 20.83 -2.29 2.20
C VAL A 221 20.58 -2.40 0.69
N VAL A 222 21.59 -2.82 -0.08
CA VAL A 222 21.54 -2.85 -1.54
C VAL A 222 20.53 -3.88 -2.07
N PRO A 223 20.46 -5.14 -1.58
CA PRO A 223 19.48 -6.11 -2.07
C PRO A 223 18.04 -5.75 -1.72
N LEU A 224 17.78 -5.14 -0.55
CA LEU A 224 16.42 -4.72 -0.20
C LEU A 224 15.97 -3.52 -1.04
N LEU A 225 16.83 -2.52 -1.23
CA LEU A 225 16.54 -1.39 -2.11
C LEU A 225 16.33 -1.85 -3.55
N ALA A 226 17.22 -2.71 -4.07
CA ALA A 226 17.08 -3.30 -5.39
C ALA A 226 15.77 -4.11 -5.50
N GLY A 227 15.51 -5.02 -4.56
CA GLY A 227 14.29 -5.83 -4.53
C GLY A 227 13.01 -4.98 -4.46
N SER A 228 13.04 -3.88 -3.71
CA SER A 228 11.94 -2.93 -3.59
C SER A 228 11.72 -2.10 -4.85
N MET A 229 12.71 -1.97 -5.73
CA MET A 229 12.65 -1.18 -6.97
C MET A 229 12.34 -2.05 -8.20
N LEU A 230 12.80 -3.30 -8.19
CA LEU A 230 12.69 -4.22 -9.32
C LEU A 230 11.25 -4.70 -9.56
N ARG A 231 10.94 -5.01 -10.83
CA ARG A 231 9.67 -5.61 -11.22
C ARG A 231 9.50 -6.97 -10.53
N PRO A 232 8.29 -7.35 -10.07
CA PRO A 232 8.03 -8.68 -9.52
C PRO A 232 8.45 -9.78 -10.51
N SER A 233 9.36 -10.64 -10.08
CA SER A 233 9.86 -11.78 -10.85
C SER A 233 10.34 -12.87 -9.90
N LYS A 234 10.64 -14.07 -10.42
CA LYS A 234 11.26 -15.14 -9.62
C LYS A 234 12.61 -14.69 -9.04
N LEU A 235 13.39 -13.93 -9.81
CA LEU A 235 14.67 -13.36 -9.38
C LEU A 235 14.48 -12.34 -8.25
N THR A 236 13.53 -11.42 -8.40
CA THR A 236 13.22 -10.41 -7.38
C THR A 236 12.81 -11.07 -6.06
N ARG A 237 11.99 -12.12 -6.12
CA ARG A 237 11.66 -12.93 -4.93
C ARG A 237 12.88 -13.61 -4.35
N ALA A 238 13.74 -14.22 -5.17
CA ALA A 238 14.98 -14.83 -4.69
C ALA A 238 15.89 -13.82 -3.99
N ILE A 239 16.01 -12.59 -4.53
CA ILE A 239 16.73 -11.47 -3.90
C ILE A 239 16.09 -11.10 -2.56
N LEU A 240 14.75 -11.01 -2.48
CA LEU A 240 14.05 -10.73 -1.21
C LEU A 240 14.26 -11.84 -0.17
N TYR A 241 14.21 -13.12 -0.56
CA TYR A 241 14.49 -14.24 0.34
C TYR A 241 15.96 -14.27 0.79
N ALA A 242 16.89 -14.00 -0.12
CA ALA A 242 18.30 -13.87 0.22
C ALA A 242 18.50 -12.71 1.21
N ASN A 243 17.84 -11.58 0.99
CA ASN A 243 17.84 -10.46 1.93
C ASN A 243 17.23 -10.83 3.28
N ALA A 244 16.15 -11.62 3.29
CA ALA A 244 15.50 -12.12 4.50
C ALA A 244 16.49 -12.91 5.37
N VAL A 245 17.18 -13.88 4.75
CA VAL A 245 18.21 -14.68 5.41
C VAL A 245 19.32 -13.78 5.92
N SER A 246 19.87 -12.94 5.05
CA SER A 246 20.98 -12.04 5.36
C SER A 246 20.66 -11.13 6.56
N SER A 247 19.48 -10.49 6.54
CA SER A 247 18.99 -9.59 7.61
C SER A 247 18.74 -10.35 8.91
N SER A 248 18.22 -11.58 8.83
CA SER A 248 18.01 -12.44 10.00
C SER A 248 19.33 -12.85 10.66
N PHE A 249 20.35 -13.14 9.84
CA PHE A 249 21.70 -13.44 10.33
C PHE A 249 22.35 -12.24 11.00
N ALA A 250 22.20 -11.04 10.41
CA ALA A 250 22.65 -9.79 11.03
C ALA A 250 21.96 -9.56 12.38
N PHE A 251 20.64 -9.74 12.43
CA PHE A 251 19.87 -9.60 13.66
C PHE A 251 20.37 -10.55 14.75
N GLY A 252 20.54 -11.84 14.42
CA GLY A 252 21.08 -12.84 15.34
C GLY A 252 22.50 -12.50 15.84
N TRP A 253 23.37 -12.01 14.97
CA TRP A 253 24.72 -11.55 15.32
C TRP A 253 24.69 -10.41 16.34
N PHE A 254 23.98 -9.32 16.02
CA PHE A 254 23.93 -8.13 16.87
C PHE A 254 23.19 -8.40 18.20
N ALA A 255 22.10 -9.17 18.16
CA ALA A 255 21.37 -9.56 19.35
C ALA A 255 22.21 -10.47 20.28
N SER A 256 22.94 -11.45 19.73
CA SER A 256 23.85 -12.31 20.51
C SER A 256 24.90 -11.47 21.25
N ARG A 257 25.50 -10.50 20.54
CA ARG A 257 26.49 -9.59 21.10
C ARG A 257 25.90 -8.78 22.27
N ALA A 258 24.74 -8.16 22.03
CA ALA A 258 24.01 -7.39 23.04
C ALA A 258 23.64 -8.21 24.29
N ILE A 259 23.10 -9.42 24.13
CA ILE A 259 22.70 -10.30 25.25
C ILE A 259 23.88 -10.67 26.13
N HIS A 260 24.98 -11.12 25.52
CA HIS A 260 26.16 -11.55 26.27
C HIS A 260 26.79 -10.40 27.05
N GLU A 261 26.86 -9.21 26.44
CA GLU A 261 27.48 -8.06 27.08
C GLU A 261 26.61 -7.48 28.20
N TRP A 262 25.29 -7.53 28.06
CA TRP A 262 24.38 -7.27 29.19
C TRP A 262 24.67 -8.24 30.35
N GLY A 263 24.86 -9.52 30.05
CA GLY A 263 25.28 -10.52 31.04
C GLY A 263 26.59 -10.19 31.75
N THR A 264 27.58 -9.63 31.04
CA THR A 264 28.87 -9.22 31.64
C THR A 264 28.83 -7.88 32.37
N VAL A 265 27.99 -6.93 31.96
CA VAL A 265 27.85 -5.61 32.64
C VAL A 265 27.28 -5.76 34.06
N HIS A 266 26.51 -6.82 34.33
CA HIS A 266 26.06 -7.15 35.68
C HIS A 266 27.11 -7.93 36.51
N GLY A 267 28.26 -8.27 35.94
CA GLY A 267 29.40 -8.88 36.63
C GLY A 267 30.65 -8.00 36.54
N LEU A 268 30.75 -6.98 37.40
CA LEU A 268 32.00 -6.36 37.90
C LEU A 268 33.24 -6.41 36.98
N GLU A 269 33.32 -5.55 35.95
CA GLU A 269 34.58 -4.93 35.49
C GLU A 269 34.28 -3.84 34.44
N ALA A 270 34.35 -2.57 34.86
CA ALA A 270 33.97 -1.37 34.09
C ALA A 270 35.02 -0.93 33.05
N GLY A 271 35.71 -1.87 32.40
CA GLY A 271 36.91 -1.60 31.60
C GLY A 271 36.74 -1.39 30.09
N GLY A 272 35.55 -1.67 29.52
CA GLY A 272 35.35 -1.63 28.06
C GLY A 272 34.14 -0.80 27.66
N THR A 273 34.35 0.47 27.32
CA THR A 273 33.34 1.42 26.85
C THR A 273 32.97 1.17 25.38
N GLU A 274 32.54 -0.04 25.03
CA GLU A 274 31.82 -0.22 23.78
C GLU A 274 30.35 0.16 24.00
N ASN A 275 29.89 1.17 23.27
CA ASN A 275 28.62 1.86 23.47
C ASN A 275 27.40 0.95 23.27
N GLY A 276 26.53 0.86 24.29
CA GLY A 276 25.24 0.16 24.22
C GLY A 276 24.37 0.67 23.07
N THR A 277 24.47 1.98 22.78
CA THR A 277 23.81 2.65 21.66
C THR A 277 24.08 2.01 20.30
N THR A 278 25.35 1.76 19.96
CA THR A 278 25.72 1.20 18.64
C THR A 278 25.11 -0.19 18.46
N ARG A 279 25.01 -0.96 19.56
CA ARG A 279 24.42 -2.30 19.56
C ARG A 279 22.91 -2.24 19.42
N LEU A 280 22.25 -1.37 20.19
CA LEU A 280 20.82 -1.12 20.05
C LEU A 280 20.47 -0.69 18.62
N HIS A 281 21.28 0.21 18.03
CA HIS A 281 21.11 0.64 16.65
C HIS A 281 21.17 -0.53 15.68
N ALA A 282 22.17 -1.39 15.81
CA ALA A 282 22.37 -2.53 14.92
C ALA A 282 21.23 -3.56 15.02
N VAL A 283 20.72 -3.82 16.24
CA VAL A 283 19.54 -4.67 16.46
C VAL A 283 18.29 -4.05 15.84
N LEU A 284 18.06 -2.74 16.05
CA LEU A 284 16.91 -2.04 15.49
C LEU A 284 16.95 -2.03 13.96
N ILE A 285 18.10 -1.73 13.36
CA ILE A 285 18.30 -1.78 11.92
C ILE A 285 17.96 -3.17 11.39
N ALA A 286 18.53 -4.23 11.98
CA ALA A 286 18.30 -5.58 11.48
C ALA A 286 16.81 -6.01 11.60
N LEU A 287 16.12 -5.57 12.66
CA LEU A 287 14.67 -5.75 12.81
C LEU A 287 13.90 -5.00 11.71
N ILE A 288 14.25 -3.75 11.44
CA ILE A 288 13.65 -2.94 10.37
C ILE A 288 13.79 -3.64 9.02
N PHE A 289 14.96 -4.21 8.71
CA PHE A 289 15.17 -4.96 7.48
C PHE A 289 14.36 -6.27 7.41
N CYS A 290 14.17 -6.96 8.54
CA CYS A 290 13.29 -8.13 8.62
C CYS A 290 11.83 -7.76 8.32
N VAL A 291 11.31 -6.71 8.97
CA VAL A 291 9.95 -6.21 8.71
C VAL A 291 9.81 -5.70 7.28
N GLY A 292 10.80 -4.94 6.79
CA GLY A 292 10.85 -4.43 5.43
C GLY A 292 10.80 -5.55 4.37
N THR A 293 11.41 -6.70 4.65
CA THR A 293 11.32 -7.86 3.76
C THR A 293 9.90 -8.44 3.69
N VAL A 294 9.19 -8.51 4.83
CA VAL A 294 7.79 -8.96 4.86
C VAL A 294 6.91 -7.99 4.05
N LEU A 295 7.08 -6.68 4.26
CA LEU A 295 6.38 -5.65 3.51
C LEU A 295 6.71 -5.69 2.01
N ALA A 296 7.94 -6.02 1.64
CA ALA A 296 8.35 -6.11 0.23
C ALA A 296 7.61 -7.23 -0.50
N GLU A 297 7.34 -8.35 0.18
CA GLU A 297 6.48 -9.38 -0.41
C GLU A 297 5.02 -8.92 -0.52
N VAL A 298 4.51 -8.16 0.46
CA VAL A 298 3.17 -7.56 0.36
C VAL A 298 3.08 -6.69 -0.89
N ASP A 299 4.02 -5.75 -1.06
CA ASP A 299 4.09 -4.88 -2.24
C ASP A 299 4.15 -5.72 -3.53
N CYS A 300 4.97 -6.77 -3.55
CA CYS A 300 5.09 -7.71 -4.67
C CYS A 300 3.77 -8.39 -5.03
N LEU A 301 3.02 -8.87 -4.03
CA LEU A 301 1.72 -9.52 -4.23
C LEU A 301 0.66 -8.56 -4.77
N TYR A 302 0.59 -7.35 -4.22
CA TYR A 302 -0.29 -6.29 -4.72
C TYR A 302 0.07 -5.87 -6.16
N LEU A 303 1.37 -5.71 -6.45
CA LEU A 303 1.85 -5.42 -7.81
C LEU A 303 1.42 -6.50 -8.82
N ILE A 304 1.52 -7.77 -8.44
CA ILE A 304 1.07 -8.90 -9.27
C ILE A 304 -0.45 -8.84 -9.48
N GLN A 305 -1.21 -8.54 -8.43
CA GLN A 305 -2.66 -8.45 -8.47
C GLN A 305 -3.14 -7.32 -9.38
N CYS A 306 -2.61 -6.11 -9.24
CA CYS A 306 -2.96 -4.99 -10.11
C CYS A 306 -2.57 -5.24 -11.58
N ARG A 307 -1.48 -5.97 -11.85
CA ARG A 307 -1.14 -6.41 -13.22
C ARG A 307 -2.09 -7.45 -13.78
N ARG A 308 -2.73 -8.27 -12.94
CA ARG A 308 -3.81 -9.17 -13.38
C ARG A 308 -5.02 -8.34 -13.79
N GLU A 309 -5.45 -7.44 -12.92
CA GLU A 309 -6.59 -6.55 -13.16
C GLU A 309 -6.41 -5.66 -14.39
N SER A 310 -5.21 -5.10 -14.59
CA SER A 310 -4.89 -4.33 -15.81
C SER A 310 -4.98 -5.21 -17.07
N ARG A 311 -4.51 -6.47 -17.01
CA ARG A 311 -4.65 -7.40 -18.14
C ARG A 311 -6.11 -7.78 -18.38
N ASP A 312 -6.88 -7.96 -17.33
CA ASP A 312 -8.31 -8.26 -17.40
C ASP A 312 -9.06 -7.10 -18.07
N LEU A 313 -8.77 -5.85 -17.71
CA LEU A 313 -9.32 -4.66 -18.39
C LEU A 313 -8.83 -4.46 -19.82
N ARG A 314 -7.70 -5.04 -20.22
CA ARG A 314 -7.23 -5.02 -21.61
C ARG A 314 -7.82 -6.15 -22.45
N ARG A 315 -8.41 -7.18 -21.83
CA ARG A 315 -8.89 -8.37 -22.54
C ARG A 315 -10.07 -8.02 -23.45
N GLY A 316 -9.80 -7.97 -24.75
CA GLY A 316 -10.77 -7.61 -25.78
C GLY A 316 -10.96 -6.10 -25.99
N TYR A 317 -10.35 -5.26 -25.17
CA TYR A 317 -10.33 -3.81 -25.40
C TYR A 317 -9.28 -3.49 -26.47
N THR A 318 -9.71 -2.82 -27.54
CA THR A 318 -8.86 -2.52 -28.71
C THR A 318 -8.02 -1.26 -28.54
N GLY A 319 -8.29 -0.48 -27.49
CA GLY A 319 -7.73 0.86 -27.31
C GLY A 319 -8.65 1.99 -27.79
N SER A 320 -9.84 1.67 -28.33
CA SER A 320 -10.83 2.66 -28.75
C SER A 320 -12.22 2.35 -28.21
N LEU A 321 -12.93 3.38 -27.74
CA LEU A 321 -14.34 3.26 -27.33
C LEU A 321 -15.28 2.82 -28.46
N ARG A 322 -14.96 3.10 -29.74
CA ARG A 322 -15.83 2.78 -30.89
C ARG A 322 -16.08 1.28 -31.07
N ASP A 323 -15.12 0.48 -30.64
CA ASP A 323 -15.15 -0.97 -30.77
C ASP A 323 -16.00 -1.64 -29.67
N ALA A 324 -16.47 -0.86 -28.68
CA ALA A 324 -17.36 -1.37 -27.65
C ALA A 324 -18.67 -1.90 -28.25
N ALA A 325 -19.09 -3.09 -27.81
CA ALA A 325 -20.29 -3.77 -28.25
C ALA A 325 -21.52 -3.36 -27.41
N SER A 326 -22.71 -3.55 -27.98
CA SER A 326 -23.98 -3.37 -27.30
C SER A 326 -24.93 -4.49 -27.69
N THR A 327 -25.76 -4.93 -26.74
CA THR A 327 -26.90 -5.79 -27.03
C THR A 327 -28.01 -5.04 -27.77
N ASP A 328 -28.09 -3.72 -27.56
CA ASP A 328 -29.01 -2.83 -28.27
C ASP A 328 -28.23 -1.93 -29.25
N PRO A 329 -28.40 -2.11 -30.57
CA PRO A 329 -27.71 -1.29 -31.57
C PRO A 329 -28.12 0.19 -31.54
N GLU A 330 -29.33 0.53 -31.11
CA GLU A 330 -29.77 1.92 -31.02
C GLU A 330 -29.09 2.66 -29.88
N ASP A 331 -28.92 2.00 -28.72
CA ASP A 331 -28.12 2.53 -27.62
C ASP A 331 -26.70 2.86 -28.08
N LYS A 332 -26.09 1.92 -28.82
CA LYS A 332 -24.74 2.14 -29.38
C LYS A 332 -24.74 3.35 -30.32
N ALA A 333 -25.72 3.47 -31.21
CA ALA A 333 -25.79 4.59 -32.14
C ALA A 333 -25.90 5.94 -31.41
N ARG A 334 -26.81 6.06 -30.42
CA ARG A 334 -27.00 7.28 -29.62
C ARG A 334 -25.74 7.65 -28.83
N ILE A 335 -25.11 6.68 -28.17
CA ILE A 335 -23.87 6.91 -27.41
C ILE A 335 -22.72 7.34 -28.32
N MET A 336 -22.56 6.69 -29.48
CA MET A 336 -21.49 7.03 -30.43
C MET A 336 -21.69 8.41 -31.05
N GLU A 337 -22.93 8.80 -31.33
CA GLU A 337 -23.27 10.15 -31.79
C GLU A 337 -22.87 11.21 -30.74
N GLU A 338 -23.21 10.99 -29.47
CA GLU A 338 -22.83 11.93 -28.40
C GLU A 338 -21.31 11.99 -28.18
N LEU A 339 -20.64 10.85 -28.18
CA LEU A 339 -19.17 10.77 -28.12
C LEU A 339 -18.52 11.56 -29.26
N GLN A 340 -18.98 11.34 -30.49
CA GLN A 340 -18.46 12.02 -31.67
C GLN A 340 -18.73 13.54 -31.60
N ALA A 341 -19.94 13.95 -31.20
CA ALA A 341 -20.32 15.35 -31.07
C ALA A 341 -19.50 16.10 -30.01
N SER A 342 -19.04 15.40 -28.97
CA SER A 342 -18.23 16.00 -27.90
C SER A 342 -16.80 16.36 -28.32
N GLY A 343 -16.23 15.66 -29.30
CA GLY A 343 -14.83 15.78 -29.69
C GLY A 343 -13.81 15.30 -28.63
N LEU A 344 -14.25 14.71 -27.52
CA LEU A 344 -13.39 14.28 -26.41
C LEU A 344 -12.95 12.81 -26.50
N GLU A 345 -13.32 12.09 -27.56
CA GLU A 345 -13.09 10.65 -27.69
C GLU A 345 -11.62 10.25 -27.43
N GLY A 346 -10.67 10.93 -28.08
CA GLY A 346 -9.24 10.66 -27.90
C GLY A 346 -8.71 10.96 -26.50
N ASP A 347 -9.29 11.95 -25.83
CA ASP A 347 -8.96 12.26 -24.43
C ASP A 347 -9.43 11.14 -23.50
N VAL A 348 -10.57 10.50 -23.82
CA VAL A 348 -11.11 9.39 -23.04
C VAL A 348 -10.33 8.10 -23.27
N ASP A 349 -9.99 7.78 -24.52
CA ASP A 349 -9.10 6.65 -24.83
C ASP A 349 -7.75 6.80 -24.08
N THR A 350 -7.20 8.02 -24.06
CA THR A 350 -6.00 8.35 -23.28
C THR A 350 -6.23 8.18 -21.78
N ALA A 351 -7.35 8.66 -21.26
CA ALA A 351 -7.68 8.55 -19.83
C ALA A 351 -7.88 7.09 -19.37
N ILE A 352 -8.46 6.24 -20.21
CA ILE A 352 -8.57 4.80 -20.00
C ILE A 352 -7.18 4.19 -20.01
N GLU A 353 -6.32 4.52 -20.97
CA GLU A 353 -4.93 4.02 -20.97
C GLU A 353 -4.17 4.43 -19.70
N VAL A 354 -4.36 5.67 -19.21
CA VAL A 354 -3.82 6.14 -17.91
C VAL A 354 -4.33 5.28 -16.76
N LEU A 355 -5.62 4.97 -16.73
CA LEU A 355 -6.20 4.09 -15.72
C LEU A 355 -5.61 2.67 -15.81
N LEU A 356 -5.48 2.11 -17.02
CA LEU A 356 -4.95 0.77 -17.26
C LEU A 356 -3.49 0.62 -16.82
N VAL A 357 -2.67 1.66 -17.01
CA VAL A 357 -1.24 1.64 -16.66
C VAL A 357 -0.99 2.00 -15.20
N THR A 358 -1.72 2.96 -14.65
CA THR A 358 -1.43 3.48 -13.32
C THR A 358 -2.32 2.91 -12.22
N GLY A 359 -3.51 2.37 -12.55
CA GLY A 359 -4.54 1.93 -11.60
C GLY A 359 -5.46 3.05 -11.08
N THR A 360 -5.24 4.29 -11.52
CA THR A 360 -6.10 5.44 -11.25
C THR A 360 -6.11 6.43 -12.41
N SER A 361 -7.15 7.22 -12.59
CA SER A 361 -7.15 8.34 -13.52
C SER A 361 -7.70 9.56 -12.80
N THR A 362 -6.80 10.50 -12.45
CA THR A 362 -7.16 11.81 -11.90
C THR A 362 -6.91 12.89 -12.96
N PRO A 363 -7.53 14.08 -12.85
CA PRO A 363 -7.22 15.19 -13.75
C PRO A 363 -5.71 15.51 -13.80
N LEU A 364 -5.04 15.44 -12.65
CA LEU A 364 -3.59 15.67 -12.56
C LEU A 364 -2.79 14.59 -13.27
N TRP A 365 -3.14 13.31 -13.12
CA TRP A 365 -2.45 12.21 -13.81
C TRP A 365 -2.62 12.27 -15.32
N ARG A 366 -3.82 12.62 -15.81
CA ARG A 366 -4.07 12.82 -17.24
C ARG A 366 -3.25 13.99 -17.78
N ALA A 367 -3.18 15.11 -17.06
CA ALA A 367 -2.34 16.24 -17.46
C ALA A 367 -0.83 15.90 -17.42
N ALA A 368 -0.39 15.12 -16.43
CA ALA A 368 1.00 14.68 -16.31
C ALA A 368 1.37 13.72 -17.45
N SER A 369 0.52 12.75 -17.78
CA SER A 369 0.80 11.76 -18.84
C SER A 369 0.94 12.39 -20.21
N LEU A 370 0.21 13.46 -20.49
CA LEU A 370 0.36 14.24 -21.72
C LEU A 370 1.72 14.95 -21.81
N ARG A 371 2.36 15.28 -20.68
CA ARG A 371 3.62 16.03 -20.63
C ARG A 371 4.86 15.14 -20.58
N VAL A 372 4.82 14.09 -19.75
CA VAL A 372 5.99 13.24 -19.48
C VAL A 372 5.85 11.82 -20.00
N GLY A 373 4.74 11.50 -20.67
CA GLY A 373 4.39 10.15 -21.08
C GLY A 373 3.78 9.33 -19.93
N MET A 374 3.51 8.06 -20.22
CA MET A 374 2.83 7.15 -19.29
C MET A 374 3.73 6.80 -18.10
N ILE A 375 3.29 7.12 -16.89
CA ILE A 375 4.00 6.81 -15.65
C ILE A 375 3.49 5.48 -15.11
N GLU A 376 4.22 4.39 -15.35
CA GLU A 376 3.84 3.07 -14.83
C GLU A 376 3.67 3.10 -13.30
N GLN A 377 2.55 2.57 -12.80
CA GLN A 377 2.32 2.31 -11.37
C GLN A 377 2.31 3.55 -10.46
N ALA A 378 2.02 4.73 -11.01
CA ALA A 378 2.06 5.98 -10.26
C ALA A 378 1.11 6.06 -9.05
N SER A 379 0.04 5.26 -9.04
CA SER A 379 -0.91 5.20 -7.92
C SER A 379 -0.48 4.26 -6.81
N GLN A 380 0.60 3.50 -6.98
CA GLN A 380 0.96 2.45 -6.02
C GLN A 380 1.99 2.96 -5.03
N VAL A 381 1.56 3.09 -3.79
CA VAL A 381 2.48 3.33 -2.67
C VAL A 381 3.10 2.00 -2.27
N ARG A 382 4.43 1.94 -2.30
CA ARG A 382 5.19 0.81 -1.79
C ARG A 382 5.30 0.92 -0.28
N LEU A 383 4.54 0.11 0.45
CA LEU A 383 4.52 0.10 1.91
C LEU A 383 5.92 -0.12 2.48
N THR A 384 6.74 -0.91 1.80
CA THR A 384 8.13 -1.14 2.15
C THR A 384 8.94 0.14 2.17
N GLN A 385 8.83 0.96 1.12
CA GLN A 385 9.59 2.20 1.02
C GLN A 385 9.13 3.20 2.09
N ALA A 386 7.82 3.31 2.31
CA ALA A 386 7.28 4.16 3.37
C ALA A 386 7.78 3.72 4.76
N ALA A 387 7.66 2.43 5.07
CA ALA A 387 8.07 1.88 6.37
C ALA A 387 9.58 1.96 6.60
N LEU A 388 10.41 1.62 5.60
CA LEU A 388 11.87 1.70 5.71
C LEU A 388 12.34 3.15 5.86
N THR A 389 11.78 4.09 5.11
CA THR A 389 12.12 5.51 5.22
C THR A 389 11.77 6.03 6.60
N TRP A 390 10.54 5.73 7.06
CA TRP A 390 10.06 6.11 8.38
C TRP A 390 10.93 5.53 9.50
N ALA A 391 11.20 4.22 9.46
CA ALA A 391 11.97 3.54 10.49
C ALA A 391 13.43 3.98 10.51
N SER A 392 14.01 4.27 9.34
CA SER A 392 15.36 4.84 9.25
C SER A 392 15.42 6.22 9.88
N TRP A 393 14.46 7.09 9.55
CA TRP A 393 14.36 8.43 10.14
C TRP A 393 14.24 8.39 11.67
N ALA A 394 13.31 7.59 12.19
CA ALA A 394 13.13 7.43 13.64
C ALA A 394 14.38 6.83 14.32
N SER A 395 14.97 5.79 13.72
CA SER A 395 16.13 5.11 14.32
C SER A 395 17.37 5.99 14.39
N ILE A 396 17.66 6.80 13.36
CA ILE A 396 18.80 7.74 13.35
C ILE A 396 18.66 8.73 14.51
N GLY A 397 17.49 9.36 14.66
CA GLY A 397 17.26 10.34 15.71
C GLY A 397 17.36 9.73 17.12
N ILE A 398 16.74 8.58 17.34
CA ILE A 398 16.79 7.88 18.64
C ILE A 398 18.23 7.51 19.00
N VAL A 399 18.97 6.94 18.06
CA VAL A 399 20.33 6.44 18.30
C VAL A 399 21.30 7.58 18.55
N TYR A 400 21.15 8.70 17.83
CA TYR A 400 21.93 9.90 18.11
C TYR A 400 21.72 10.39 19.55
N VAL A 401 20.46 10.52 19.99
CA VAL A 401 20.11 11.01 21.32
C VAL A 401 20.59 10.06 22.42
N VAL A 402 20.30 8.76 22.29
CA VAL A 402 20.75 7.75 23.26
C VAL A 402 22.28 7.69 23.33
N GLY A 403 22.94 7.79 22.18
CA GLY A 403 24.41 7.86 22.10
C GLY A 403 24.98 9.04 22.86
N ARG A 404 24.47 10.25 22.61
CA ARG A 404 24.93 11.45 23.33
C ARG A 404 24.66 11.35 24.83
N LEU A 405 23.52 10.80 25.25
CA LEU A 405 23.20 10.58 26.67
C LEU A 405 24.15 9.56 27.32
N GLU A 406 24.45 8.44 26.65
CA GLU A 406 25.40 7.44 27.14
C GLU A 406 26.81 8.01 27.27
N PHE A 407 27.31 8.70 26.23
CA PHE A 407 28.62 9.35 26.24
C PHE A 407 28.73 10.37 27.37
N TRP A 408 27.71 11.20 27.57
CA TRP A 408 27.69 12.18 28.64
C TRP A 408 27.62 11.52 30.03
N ALA A 409 26.81 10.47 30.19
CA ALA A 409 26.72 9.73 31.46
C ALA A 409 28.06 9.07 31.82
N ALA A 410 28.73 8.46 30.84
CA ALA A 410 30.07 7.91 31.01
C ALA A 410 31.11 9.00 31.33
N GLY A 411 31.02 10.16 30.67
CA GLY A 411 31.90 11.30 30.88
C GLY A 411 31.81 11.89 32.30
N ARG A 412 30.60 11.99 32.88
CA ARG A 412 30.41 12.52 34.24
C ARG A 412 31.09 11.70 35.34
N GLY A 413 31.27 10.39 35.12
CA GLY A 413 32.02 9.53 36.03
C GLY A 413 33.53 9.79 36.00
N ASN A 414 34.06 10.29 34.89
CA ASN A 414 35.48 10.43 34.65
C ASN A 414 36.07 11.63 35.40
N SER A 415 37.21 11.43 36.08
CA SER A 415 37.94 12.50 36.78
C SER A 415 38.39 13.61 35.83
N ALA A 416 38.56 13.30 34.54
CA ALA A 416 38.85 14.29 33.51
C ALA A 416 37.75 15.37 33.41
N CYS A 417 36.47 15.01 33.19
CA CYS A 417 35.41 16.03 33.10
C CYS A 417 35.28 16.83 34.40
N ARG A 418 35.46 16.20 35.58
CA ARG A 418 35.45 16.89 36.89
C ARG A 418 36.63 17.86 37.06
N HIS A 419 37.83 17.46 36.63
CA HIS A 419 39.03 18.32 36.66
C HIS A 419 38.91 19.52 35.72
N TRP A 420 38.20 19.34 34.61
CA TRP A 420 37.90 20.39 33.65
C TRP A 420 36.88 21.40 34.16
N GLU A 421 35.77 20.94 34.76
CA GLU A 421 34.84 21.83 35.46
C GLU A 421 35.55 22.64 36.57
N ALA A 422 36.49 22.01 37.28
CA ALA A 422 37.23 22.65 38.36
C ALA A 422 38.29 23.68 37.93
N LYS A 423 38.90 23.54 36.73
CA LYS A 423 40.00 24.41 36.30
C LYS A 423 39.59 25.68 35.55
N GLY A 424 38.33 25.81 35.16
CA GLY A 424 37.82 26.95 34.41
C GLY A 424 38.40 27.06 32.98
N ALA A 425 37.60 27.57 32.04
CA ALA A 425 37.90 27.57 30.61
C ALA A 425 39.21 28.29 30.18
N ASN A 426 39.85 29.04 31.08
CA ASN A 426 40.91 30.00 30.74
C ASN A 426 42.33 29.42 30.57
N ARG A 427 42.59 28.12 30.82
CA ARG A 427 43.94 27.53 30.68
C ARG A 427 44.13 26.57 29.50
N VAL A 428 43.21 26.58 28.54
CA VAL A 428 43.10 25.53 27.50
C VAL A 428 43.76 25.93 26.18
N ALA A 429 44.12 27.21 26.01
CA ALA A 429 44.69 27.74 24.77
C ALA A 429 46.04 27.13 24.36
N GLU A 430 46.72 26.38 25.23
CA GLU A 430 48.06 25.82 24.96
C GLU A 430 48.07 24.31 24.62
N ALA A 431 46.95 23.58 24.74
CA ALA A 431 46.91 22.15 24.44
C ALA A 431 46.47 21.90 22.98
N SER A 432 47.41 22.01 22.04
CA SER A 432 47.21 21.73 20.61
C SER A 432 47.17 20.23 20.29
N ALA A 433 46.26 19.47 20.90
CA ALA A 433 46.04 18.06 20.55
C ALA A 433 44.57 17.85 20.20
N LEU A 434 44.31 17.38 18.97
CA LEU A 434 42.99 17.10 18.40
C LEU A 434 42.07 16.32 19.37
N GLY A 435 42.65 15.41 20.18
CA GLY A 435 41.91 14.63 21.18
C GLY A 435 41.35 15.43 22.37
N VAL A 436 41.84 16.66 22.62
CA VAL A 436 41.31 17.53 23.69
C VAL A 436 39.99 18.19 23.27
N LEU A 437 39.82 18.50 21.98
CA LEU A 437 38.57 19.06 21.46
C LEU A 437 37.45 18.02 21.43
N GLU A 438 37.75 16.76 21.07
CA GLU A 438 36.77 15.67 21.13
C GLU A 438 36.36 15.36 22.58
N ALA A 439 37.32 15.32 23.51
CA ALA A 439 37.01 15.16 24.93
C ALA A 439 36.16 16.32 25.49
N PHE A 440 36.36 17.54 25.00
CA PHE A 440 35.57 18.71 25.38
C PHE A 440 34.11 18.62 24.90
N GLU A 441 33.89 18.17 23.67
CA GLU A 441 32.55 17.92 23.10
C GLU A 441 31.79 16.80 23.84
N VAL A 442 32.49 15.85 24.46
CA VAL A 442 31.88 14.75 25.23
C VAL A 442 31.44 15.19 26.64
N CYS A 443 32.15 16.15 27.27
CA CYS A 443 31.79 16.64 28.61
C CYS A 443 30.66 17.69 28.59
N LYS A 444 30.32 18.30 27.44
CA LYS A 444 29.18 19.21 27.33
C LYS A 444 27.87 18.48 27.64
N SER A 445 26.95 19.17 28.32
CA SER A 445 25.60 18.64 28.50
C SER A 445 24.96 18.39 27.13
N PRO A 446 24.30 17.25 26.89
CA PRO A 446 23.51 17.01 25.69
C PRO A 446 22.45 18.08 25.46
N LEU A 447 21.99 18.73 26.55
CA LEU A 447 21.05 19.86 26.49
C LEU A 447 21.68 21.17 25.99
N ALA A 448 23.00 21.23 25.82
CA ALA A 448 23.69 22.38 25.23
C ALA A 448 24.03 22.15 23.75
N ASP A 449 23.76 20.95 23.22
CA ASP A 449 24.04 20.56 21.86
C ASP A 449 22.78 20.71 20.98
N PRO A 450 22.75 21.69 20.05
CA PRO A 450 21.60 21.89 19.16
C PRO A 450 21.22 20.64 18.37
N ASP A 451 22.20 19.82 17.97
CA ASP A 451 21.96 18.61 17.19
C ASP A 451 21.19 17.56 18.00
N THR A 452 21.38 17.52 19.32
CA THR A 452 20.60 16.64 20.21
C THR A 452 19.12 17.00 20.18
N TYR A 453 18.78 18.30 20.17
CA TYR A 453 17.38 18.72 20.04
C TYR A 453 16.82 18.44 18.65
N ILE A 454 17.57 18.75 17.58
CA ILE A 454 17.13 18.48 16.20
C ILE A 454 16.80 16.99 16.02
N ASN A 455 17.67 16.11 16.49
CA ASN A 455 17.46 14.66 16.40
C ASN A 455 16.33 14.16 17.31
N ALA A 456 16.19 14.72 18.52
CA ALA A 456 15.08 14.38 19.41
C ALA A 456 13.73 14.81 18.83
N PHE A 457 13.62 16.04 18.32
CA PHE A 457 12.41 16.53 17.68
C PHE A 457 12.12 15.77 16.39
N GLY A 458 13.12 15.47 15.56
CA GLY A 458 12.95 14.64 14.37
C GLY A 458 12.45 13.22 14.69
N ALA A 459 12.95 12.60 15.75
CA ALA A 459 12.45 11.30 16.21
C ALA A 459 11.01 11.39 16.73
N LEU A 460 10.68 12.42 17.52
CA LEU A 460 9.32 12.66 18.01
C LEU A 460 8.34 12.93 16.86
N GLU A 461 8.77 13.70 15.86
CA GLU A 461 8.01 13.97 14.65
C GLU A 461 7.75 12.66 13.90
N ALA A 462 8.78 11.84 13.68
CA ALA A 462 8.62 10.52 13.07
C ALA A 462 7.62 9.65 13.86
N LEU A 463 7.71 9.61 15.20
CA LEU A 463 6.76 8.85 16.02
C LEU A 463 5.32 9.40 15.93
N ALA A 464 5.15 10.73 15.88
CA ALA A 464 3.86 11.38 15.71
C ALA A 464 3.26 11.15 14.31
N TRP A 465 4.11 10.94 13.30
CA TRP A 465 3.69 10.55 11.95
C TRP A 465 3.04 9.17 11.90
N LEU A 466 3.35 8.25 12.82
CA LEU A 466 2.84 6.89 12.77
C LEU A 466 1.30 6.83 13.02
N PRO A 467 0.74 7.45 14.08
CA PRO A 467 -0.71 7.58 14.22
C PRO A 467 -1.36 8.34 13.05
N LEU A 468 -0.70 9.39 12.54
CA LEU A 468 -1.19 10.13 11.37
C LEU A 468 -1.28 9.23 10.15
N PHE A 469 -0.25 8.44 9.87
CA PHE A 469 -0.21 7.46 8.78
C PHE A 469 -1.38 6.46 8.88
N PHE A 470 -1.66 5.93 10.07
CA PHE A 470 -2.75 4.97 10.27
C PHE A 470 -4.14 5.62 10.35
N SER A 471 -4.23 6.90 10.73
CA SER A 471 -5.49 7.65 10.81
C SER A 471 -5.89 8.27 9.47
N ILE A 472 -4.94 8.47 8.54
CA ILE A 472 -5.24 8.81 7.15
C ILE A 472 -5.90 7.57 6.55
N ALA A 473 -7.21 7.70 6.36
CA ALA A 473 -8.05 6.91 5.49
C ALA A 473 -7.21 6.11 4.47
N GLN A 474 -7.21 4.76 4.60
CA GLN A 474 -6.37 3.79 3.88
C GLN A 474 -6.65 3.72 2.37
N ASP A 475 -6.96 4.85 1.72
CA ASP A 475 -6.79 4.95 0.29
C ASP A 475 -5.29 4.94 -0.01
N GLN A 476 -4.72 3.73 -0.11
CA GLN A 476 -3.31 3.47 -0.40
C GLN A 476 -2.84 4.17 -1.69
N ARG A 477 -3.76 4.70 -2.50
CA ARG A 477 -3.48 5.29 -3.80
C ARG A 477 -3.30 6.79 -3.80
N SER A 478 -3.72 7.49 -2.76
CA SER A 478 -3.55 8.94 -2.66
C SER A 478 -2.68 9.39 -1.48
N PHE A 479 -2.06 8.45 -0.76
CA PHE A 479 -1.09 8.72 0.31
C PHE A 479 0.11 9.56 -0.18
N ALA A 480 0.81 9.16 -1.25
CA ALA A 480 1.99 9.90 -1.72
C ALA A 480 1.65 11.36 -2.09
N LEU A 481 0.50 11.57 -2.73
CA LEU A 481 0.05 12.90 -3.16
C LEU A 481 -0.33 13.79 -1.96
N ARG A 482 -1.07 13.25 -0.98
CA ARG A 482 -1.49 13.99 0.22
C ARG A 482 -0.31 14.29 1.14
N VAL A 483 0.66 13.38 1.23
CA VAL A 483 1.89 13.58 2.01
C VAL A 483 2.81 14.60 1.34
N LEU A 484 3.09 14.50 0.05
CA LEU A 484 3.88 15.53 -0.65
C LEU A 484 3.22 16.92 -0.55
N ALA A 485 1.90 17.00 -0.72
CA ALA A 485 1.17 18.27 -0.62
C ALA A 485 1.20 18.87 0.80
N ARG A 486 1.10 18.05 1.85
CA ARG A 486 1.15 18.53 3.24
C ARG A 486 2.57 18.83 3.71
N VAL A 487 3.55 17.99 3.36
CA VAL A 487 4.95 18.16 3.77
C VAL A 487 5.60 19.33 3.04
N MET A 488 5.44 19.44 1.72
CA MET A 488 6.00 20.58 0.98
C MET A 488 5.19 21.87 1.21
N GLY A 489 3.88 21.76 1.46
CA GLY A 489 3.03 22.92 1.77
C GLY A 489 3.32 23.54 3.14
N LEU A 490 3.71 22.76 4.15
CA LEU A 490 4.08 23.25 5.48
C LEU A 490 5.55 23.69 5.57
N GLY A 491 6.43 23.22 4.68
CA GLY A 491 7.83 23.66 4.63
C GLY A 491 8.07 24.95 3.83
N MET A 492 7.04 25.48 3.15
CA MET A 492 7.12 26.72 2.35
C MET A 492 6.31 27.89 2.93
N VAL A 493 5.72 27.74 4.12
CA VAL A 493 5.08 28.79 4.92
C VAL A 493 5.87 28.94 6.21
#